data_AF-A0A2P5BQW1-F1
#
_entry.id   AF-A0A2P5BQW1-F1
#
_cell.length_a   1.000
_cell.length_b   1.000
_cell.length_c   1.000
_cell.angle_alpha   90.00
_cell.angle_beta   90.00
_cell.angle_gamma   90.00
#
_symmetry.space_group_name_H-M   'P 1'
#
loop_
_entity.id
_entity.type
_entity.pdbx_description
1 polymer ?
#
loop_
_entity_poly.entity_id
_entity_poly.type
_entity_poly.pdbx_seq_one_letter_code
_entity_poly.pdbx_strand_id
1 'polypeptide(L)'
;MELLYTSMEQSITRDVPARYLLRLGQGEQELATDLDFSWQGRVNAMLFSRWEQFFAACAENENKQSFVKDRFPFKEFLSNTWHPVFTGESFEKVMRAAQGCFSHLKTMFQELEECRAFDLLKSTADRANYVMMKQAKVIAMTCTHAALKRKDFLQLGFKYNNLLMEESAQILEIETFIPMLL
;
A
#
# COMPACT_ATOMS: atom_id res chain seq x y z
N MET A 1 21.56 -17.31 -8.69
CA MET A 1 20.94 -16.63 -7.53
C MET A 1 21.15 -15.12 -7.59
N GLU A 2 22.36 -14.63 -7.86
CA GLU A 2 22.65 -13.18 -7.92
C GLU A 2 21.73 -12.40 -8.87
N LEU A 3 21.45 -12.92 -10.08
CA LEU A 3 20.59 -12.25 -11.07
C LEU A 3 19.19 -11.87 -10.55
N LEU A 4 18.55 -12.75 -9.77
CA LEU A 4 17.27 -12.48 -9.11
C LEU A 4 17.37 -11.34 -8.09
N TYR A 5 18.52 -11.24 -7.41
CA TYR A 5 18.81 -10.14 -6.49
C TYR A 5 18.92 -8.82 -7.27
N THR A 6 19.68 -8.83 -8.38
CA THR A 6 19.88 -7.66 -9.24
C THR A 6 18.58 -7.13 -9.87
N SER A 7 17.67 -7.99 -10.35
CA SER A 7 16.36 -7.55 -10.89
C SER A 7 15.41 -7.03 -9.80
N MET A 8 15.49 -7.54 -8.56
CA MET A 8 14.78 -6.96 -7.42
C MET A 8 15.37 -5.59 -7.04
N GLU A 9 16.69 -5.43 -6.99
CA GLU A 9 17.36 -4.14 -6.73
C GLU A 9 17.01 -3.08 -7.79
N GLN A 10 16.99 -3.44 -9.07
CA GLN A 10 16.54 -2.55 -10.15
C GLN A 10 15.06 -2.16 -10.03
N SER A 11 14.22 -3.03 -9.50
CA SER A 11 12.80 -2.73 -9.23
C SER A 11 12.63 -1.82 -8.01
N ILE A 12 13.41 -2.03 -6.94
CA ILE A 12 13.48 -1.16 -5.75
C ILE A 12 13.95 0.26 -6.13
N THR A 13 14.76 0.38 -7.19
CA THR A 13 15.22 1.66 -7.75
C THR A 13 14.11 2.46 -8.47
N ARG A 14 12.89 1.91 -8.63
CA ARG A 14 11.75 2.54 -9.33
C ARG A 14 10.47 2.63 -8.48
N ASP A 15 10.55 3.35 -7.37
CA ASP A 15 9.38 3.88 -6.62
C ASP A 15 8.30 2.84 -6.23
N VAL A 16 8.71 1.59 -6.01
CA VAL A 16 7.86 0.53 -5.43
C VAL A 16 8.27 0.31 -3.98
N PRO A 17 7.48 0.77 -2.99
CA PRO A 17 7.74 0.50 -1.58
C PRO A 17 7.90 -1.00 -1.30
N ALA A 18 8.97 -1.37 -0.59
CA ALA A 18 9.39 -2.76 -0.39
C ALA A 18 8.32 -3.68 0.25
N ARG A 19 7.32 -3.11 0.95
CA ARG A 19 6.13 -3.82 1.46
C ARG A 19 5.29 -4.53 0.38
N TYR A 20 5.45 -4.15 -0.89
CA TYR A 20 4.75 -4.76 -2.02
C TYR A 20 5.47 -5.99 -2.60
N LEU A 21 6.57 -6.43 -1.99
CA LEU A 21 7.40 -7.57 -2.40
C LEU A 21 7.30 -8.69 -1.34
N LEU A 22 7.15 -9.95 -1.75
CA LEU A 22 6.94 -11.08 -0.83
C LEU A 22 7.52 -12.42 -1.30
N ARG A 23 7.87 -13.27 -0.32
CA ARG A 23 8.16 -14.71 -0.43
C ARG A 23 7.20 -15.54 0.45
N LEU A 24 6.84 -16.75 0.02
CA LEU A 24 5.54 -17.38 0.30
C LEU A 24 5.44 -18.51 1.37
N GLY A 25 4.21 -18.71 1.89
CA GLY A 25 3.73 -19.71 2.86
C GLY A 25 2.17 -19.69 2.97
N GLN A 26 1.51 -20.69 3.59
CA GLN A 26 0.06 -21.01 3.39
C GLN A 26 -0.95 -20.67 4.54
N GLY A 27 -2.12 -20.10 4.19
CA GLY A 27 -3.36 -19.99 5.00
C GLY A 27 -4.25 -18.76 4.64
N GLU A 28 -5.58 -18.89 4.51
CA GLU A 28 -6.56 -17.80 4.16
C GLU A 28 -8.01 -18.33 4.46
N GLN A 29 -9.18 -17.66 4.45
CA GLN A 29 -9.75 -16.38 3.93
C GLN A 29 -10.86 -15.82 4.86
N GLU A 30 -11.32 -14.56 4.67
CA GLU A 30 -12.66 -14.10 5.13
C GLU A 30 -13.29 -12.99 4.23
N LEU A 31 -14.50 -12.53 4.58
CA LEU A 31 -15.49 -11.83 3.71
C LEU A 31 -15.45 -10.27 3.74
N ALA A 32 -16.27 -9.63 2.88
CA ALA A 32 -16.40 -8.17 2.74
C ALA A 32 -17.85 -7.67 2.77
N THR A 33 -18.07 -6.42 3.21
CA THR A 33 -19.35 -5.66 3.17
C THR A 33 -19.12 -4.15 3.02
N ASP A 34 -20.05 -3.42 2.39
CA ASP A 34 -19.87 -2.02 1.93
C ASP A 34 -19.94 -0.90 3.00
N LEU A 35 -20.01 -1.22 4.30
CA LEU A 35 -20.05 -0.20 5.36
C LEU A 35 -19.18 -0.61 6.56
N ASP A 36 -18.01 0.03 6.70
CA ASP A 36 -17.12 -0.22 7.83
C ASP A 36 -17.53 0.56 9.10
N PHE A 37 -18.17 -0.14 10.03
CA PHE A 37 -18.50 0.37 11.36
C PHE A 37 -17.40 0.15 12.42
N SER A 38 -16.21 -0.32 12.01
CA SER A 38 -15.07 -0.56 12.91
C SER A 38 -14.56 0.72 13.58
N TRP A 39 -13.61 0.54 14.50
CA TRP A 39 -12.90 1.67 15.10
C TRP A 39 -12.16 2.49 14.04
N GLN A 40 -11.59 1.83 13.02
CA GLN A 40 -10.89 2.44 11.89
C GLN A 40 -11.84 3.29 11.03
N GLY A 41 -12.99 2.75 10.61
CA GLY A 41 -14.01 3.49 9.86
C GLY A 41 -14.51 4.74 10.59
N ARG A 42 -14.68 4.65 11.91
CA ARG A 42 -15.04 5.81 12.77
C ARG A 42 -13.92 6.86 12.84
N VAL A 43 -12.66 6.44 12.97
CA VAL A 43 -11.50 7.34 12.94
C VAL A 43 -11.39 8.02 11.57
N ASN A 44 -11.51 7.27 10.48
CA ASN A 44 -11.51 7.81 9.11
C ASN A 44 -12.62 8.84 8.93
N ALA A 45 -13.87 8.54 9.29
CA ALA A 45 -14.98 9.50 9.22
C ALA A 45 -14.72 10.78 10.03
N MET A 46 -14.11 10.67 11.22
CA MET A 46 -13.73 11.81 12.05
C MET A 46 -12.58 12.64 11.45
N LEU A 47 -11.62 12.01 10.78
CA LEU A 47 -10.54 12.67 10.05
C LEU A 47 -11.07 13.41 8.81
N PHE A 48 -11.89 12.76 7.99
CA PHE A 48 -12.51 13.37 6.81
C PHE A 48 -13.40 14.55 7.19
N SER A 49 -14.29 14.40 8.19
CA SER A 49 -15.17 15.51 8.61
C SER A 49 -14.38 16.73 9.12
N ARG A 50 -13.28 16.53 9.86
CA ARG A 50 -12.38 17.62 10.28
C ARG A 50 -11.65 18.26 9.10
N TRP A 51 -11.28 17.47 8.09
CA TRP A 51 -10.64 17.97 6.88
C TRP A 51 -11.61 18.77 5.99
N GLU A 52 -12.84 18.29 5.80
CA GLU A 52 -13.89 18.99 5.04
C GLU A 52 -14.25 20.33 5.68
N GLN A 53 -14.43 20.38 6.99
CA GLN A 53 -14.67 21.63 7.74
C GLN A 53 -13.51 22.63 7.58
N PHE A 54 -12.27 22.15 7.58
CA PHE A 54 -11.09 22.98 7.34
C PHE A 54 -11.03 23.47 5.89
N PHE A 55 -11.29 22.60 4.91
CA PHE A 55 -11.23 22.91 3.49
C PHE A 55 -12.30 23.93 3.08
N ALA A 56 -13.54 23.75 3.55
CA ALA A 56 -14.62 24.73 3.35
C ALA A 56 -14.28 26.11 3.94
N ALA A 57 -13.82 26.14 5.21
CA ALA A 57 -13.43 27.39 5.85
C ALA A 57 -12.23 28.08 5.16
N CYS A 58 -11.35 27.32 4.50
CA CYS A 58 -10.27 27.88 3.69
C CYS A 58 -10.73 28.39 2.31
N ALA A 59 -11.73 27.76 1.69
CA ALA A 59 -12.35 28.26 0.46
C ALA A 59 -13.08 29.61 0.69
N GLU A 60 -13.61 29.85 1.89
CA GLU A 60 -14.13 31.16 2.31
C GLU A 60 -13.02 32.21 2.57
N ASN A 61 -11.74 31.82 2.59
CA ASN A 61 -10.62 32.65 3.07
C ASN A 61 -9.36 32.59 2.17
N GLU A 62 -9.52 32.47 0.85
CA GLU A 62 -8.45 32.26 -0.14
C GLU A 62 -7.25 33.24 -0.06
N ASN A 63 -7.46 34.43 0.49
CA ASN A 63 -6.41 35.46 0.59
C ASN A 63 -5.60 35.43 1.90
N LYS A 64 -5.84 34.48 2.83
CA LYS A 64 -5.22 34.47 4.17
C LYS A 64 -4.32 33.24 4.39
N GLN A 65 -3.03 33.35 4.04
CA GLN A 65 -2.06 32.28 4.31
C GLN A 65 -1.89 31.92 5.80
N SER A 66 -2.08 32.87 6.72
CA SER A 66 -2.04 32.63 8.17
C SER A 66 -3.19 31.73 8.62
N PHE A 67 -4.41 31.99 8.15
CA PHE A 67 -5.60 31.19 8.47
C PHE A 67 -5.41 29.70 8.19
N VAL A 68 -4.77 29.36 7.06
CA VAL A 68 -4.45 27.96 6.71
C VAL A 68 -3.49 27.32 7.72
N LYS A 69 -2.51 28.07 8.25
CA LYS A 69 -1.54 27.58 9.26
C LYS A 69 -2.18 27.47 10.65
N ASP A 70 -2.93 28.49 11.05
CA ASP A 70 -3.53 28.60 12.39
C ASP A 70 -4.70 27.62 12.61
N ARG A 71 -5.50 27.40 11.56
CA ARG A 71 -6.73 26.58 11.59
C ARG A 71 -6.48 25.11 11.24
N PHE A 72 -5.27 24.72 10.84
CA PHE A 72 -4.96 23.35 10.41
C PHE A 72 -5.24 22.32 11.53
N PRO A 73 -6.13 21.34 11.30
CA PRO A 73 -6.68 20.50 12.37
C PRO A 73 -5.71 19.46 12.96
N PHE A 74 -4.55 19.22 12.33
CA PHE A 74 -3.58 18.21 12.74
C PHE A 74 -2.21 18.80 13.13
N LYS A 75 -2.17 20.09 13.52
CA LYS A 75 -0.93 20.83 13.80
C LYS A 75 -0.04 20.22 14.90
N GLU A 76 -0.65 19.61 15.91
CA GLU A 76 0.07 18.96 17.01
C GLU A 76 0.79 17.68 16.56
N PHE A 77 0.18 16.88 15.67
CA PHE A 77 0.83 15.72 15.06
C PHE A 77 2.08 16.12 14.25
N LEU A 78 2.04 17.29 13.61
CA LEU A 78 3.16 17.84 12.82
C LEU A 78 4.18 18.64 13.66
N SER A 79 3.99 18.78 14.98
CA SER A 79 4.94 19.53 15.84
C SER A 79 6.34 18.91 15.89
N ASN A 80 6.44 17.60 15.64
CA ASN A 80 7.69 16.84 15.68
C ASN A 80 8.38 16.69 14.30
N THR A 81 7.93 17.40 13.26
CA THR A 81 8.58 17.31 11.93
C THR A 81 9.88 18.09 11.88
N TRP A 82 10.97 17.43 11.47
CA TRP A 82 12.33 18.00 11.32
C TRP A 82 12.42 19.28 10.47
N HIS A 83 11.45 19.52 9.59
CA HIS A 83 11.36 20.72 8.76
C HIS A 83 9.98 21.36 8.94
N PRO A 84 9.85 22.69 8.98
CA PRO A 84 8.55 23.35 9.04
C PRO A 84 7.69 23.00 7.82
N VAL A 85 6.49 22.46 8.05
CA VAL A 85 5.56 22.07 6.97
C VAL A 85 5.07 23.27 6.15
N PHE A 86 4.91 24.44 6.78
CA PHE A 86 4.27 25.62 6.18
C PHE A 86 5.25 26.75 5.81
N THR A 87 6.29 26.42 5.05
CA THR A 87 7.31 27.37 4.54
C THR A 87 6.82 28.33 3.45
N GLY A 88 5.67 28.07 2.81
CA GLY A 88 5.14 28.93 1.76
C GLY A 88 4.61 30.28 2.26
N GLU A 89 4.82 31.33 1.46
CA GLU A 89 4.21 32.66 1.63
C GLU A 89 2.89 32.84 0.86
N SER A 90 2.67 32.07 -0.21
CA SER A 90 1.42 32.10 -0.98
C SER A 90 0.42 31.07 -0.46
N PHE A 91 -0.88 31.45 -0.43
CA PHE A 91 -1.97 30.58 0.00
C PHE A 91 -1.95 29.22 -0.71
N GLU A 92 -1.75 29.22 -2.04
CA GLU A 92 -1.64 28.00 -2.86
C GLU A 92 -0.55 27.04 -2.38
N LYS A 93 0.65 27.54 -2.02
CA LYS A 93 1.75 26.70 -1.51
C LYS A 93 1.42 26.13 -0.13
N VAL A 94 0.82 26.94 0.75
CA VAL A 94 0.44 26.49 2.11
C VAL A 94 -0.72 25.48 2.05
N MET A 95 -1.69 25.68 1.14
CA MET A 95 -2.79 24.74 0.88
C MET A 95 -2.27 23.42 0.30
N ARG A 96 -1.36 23.47 -0.69
CA ARG A 96 -0.72 22.26 -1.24
C ARG A 96 0.06 21.48 -0.16
N ALA A 97 0.72 22.17 0.76
CA ALA A 97 1.38 21.53 1.91
C ALA A 97 0.36 20.87 2.86
N ALA A 98 -0.74 21.55 3.21
CA ALA A 98 -1.81 21.00 4.04
C ALA A 98 -2.45 19.74 3.41
N GLN A 99 -2.70 19.78 2.09
CA GLN A 99 -3.18 18.64 1.30
C GLN A 99 -2.18 17.48 1.31
N GLY A 100 -0.88 17.77 1.17
CA GLY A 100 0.18 16.77 1.28
C GLY A 100 0.20 16.07 2.64
N CYS A 101 0.07 16.82 3.73
CA CYS A 101 -0.01 16.24 5.09
C CYS A 101 -1.28 15.42 5.32
N PHE A 102 -2.43 15.84 4.77
CA PHE A 102 -3.65 15.03 4.85
C PHE A 102 -3.55 13.75 4.01
N SER A 103 -2.93 13.81 2.84
CA SER A 103 -2.62 12.64 2.01
C SER A 103 -1.69 11.66 2.75
N HIS A 104 -0.64 12.16 3.41
CA HIS A 104 0.25 11.33 4.24
C HIS A 104 -0.48 10.67 5.41
N LEU A 105 -1.33 11.40 6.14
CA LEU A 105 -2.18 10.83 7.19
C LEU A 105 -3.09 9.73 6.64
N LYS A 106 -3.77 9.97 5.51
CA LYS A 106 -4.61 8.95 4.85
C LYS A 106 -3.80 7.71 4.50
N THR A 107 -2.57 7.88 3.97
CA THR A 107 -1.66 6.76 3.66
C THR A 107 -1.26 5.99 4.91
N MET A 108 -0.94 6.65 6.02
CA MET A 108 -0.65 5.96 7.29
C MET A 108 -1.84 5.13 7.81
N PHE A 109 -3.06 5.66 7.75
CA PHE A 109 -4.25 4.89 8.16
C PHE A 109 -4.57 3.74 7.20
N GLN A 110 -4.28 3.89 5.91
CA GLN A 110 -4.38 2.80 4.93
C GLN A 110 -3.34 1.69 5.18
N GLU A 111 -2.10 2.05 5.50
CA GLU A 111 -1.03 1.12 5.86
C GLU A 111 -1.34 0.39 7.18
N LEU A 112 -1.96 1.06 8.16
CA LEU A 112 -2.46 0.42 9.39
C LEU A 112 -3.63 -0.54 9.12
N GLU A 113 -4.49 -0.25 8.15
CA GLU A 113 -5.56 -1.15 7.71
C GLU A 113 -5.00 -2.41 7.02
N GLU A 114 -4.04 -2.25 6.09
CA GLU A 114 -3.29 -3.37 5.49
C GLU A 114 -2.62 -4.24 6.56
N CYS A 115 -2.03 -3.61 7.60
CA CYS A 115 -1.37 -4.32 8.69
C CYS A 115 -2.32 -5.09 9.63
N ARG A 116 -3.60 -4.70 9.75
CA ARG A 116 -4.57 -5.30 10.70
C ARG A 116 -4.76 -6.81 10.48
N ALA A 117 -4.55 -7.29 9.26
CA ALA A 117 -4.61 -8.72 8.97
C ALA A 117 -3.55 -9.53 9.76
N PHE A 118 -2.36 -8.97 10.00
CA PHE A 118 -1.31 -9.67 10.75
C PHE A 118 -1.67 -9.91 12.22
N ASP A 119 -2.48 -9.04 12.84
CA ASP A 119 -2.97 -9.23 14.21
C ASP A 119 -3.99 -10.38 14.31
N LEU A 120 -4.77 -10.58 13.24
CA LEU A 120 -5.79 -11.64 13.15
C LEU A 120 -5.17 -13.00 12.77
N LEU A 121 -4.24 -12.99 11.82
CA LEU A 121 -3.59 -14.17 11.24
C LEU A 121 -2.48 -14.69 12.18
N LYS A 122 -2.67 -15.89 12.73
CA LYS A 122 -1.83 -16.43 13.80
C LYS A 122 -0.64 -17.25 13.32
N SER A 123 -0.73 -17.90 12.16
CA SER A 123 0.40 -18.62 11.57
C SER A 123 1.25 -17.68 10.72
N THR A 124 2.57 -17.86 10.78
CA THR A 124 3.52 -17.32 9.79
C THR A 124 3.11 -17.67 8.35
N ALA A 125 2.47 -18.84 8.19
CA ALA A 125 2.00 -19.34 6.92
C ALA A 125 0.77 -18.55 6.42
N ASP A 126 -0.27 -18.34 7.24
CA ASP A 126 -1.43 -17.53 6.85
C ASP A 126 -1.05 -16.09 6.48
N ARG A 127 -0.11 -15.50 7.26
CA ARG A 127 0.41 -14.15 7.00
C ARG A 127 1.09 -14.03 5.63
N ALA A 128 1.89 -15.03 5.25
CA ALA A 128 2.56 -15.03 3.93
C ALA A 128 1.57 -15.26 2.77
N ASN A 129 0.43 -15.90 3.02
CA ASN A 129 -0.61 -16.04 2.02
C ASN A 129 -1.41 -14.74 1.82
N TYR A 130 -1.81 -14.10 2.93
CA TYR A 130 -2.53 -12.82 2.88
C TYR A 130 -1.76 -11.77 2.08
N VAL A 131 -0.45 -11.63 2.33
CA VAL A 131 0.35 -10.65 1.59
C VAL A 131 0.41 -11.00 0.11
N MET A 132 0.52 -12.28 -0.29
CA MET A 132 0.45 -12.66 -1.72
C MET A 132 -0.89 -12.27 -2.34
N MET A 133 -1.99 -12.60 -1.65
CA MET A 133 -3.33 -12.54 -2.20
C MET A 133 -3.93 -11.13 -2.19
N LYS A 134 -3.44 -10.23 -1.34
CA LYS A 134 -4.05 -8.91 -1.08
C LYS A 134 -3.10 -7.72 -1.18
N GLN A 135 -1.82 -7.87 -0.87
CA GLN A 135 -0.89 -6.73 -0.70
C GLN A 135 0.24 -6.70 -1.74
N ALA A 136 0.79 -7.84 -2.15
CA ALA A 136 1.91 -7.94 -3.06
C ALA A 136 1.51 -7.50 -4.47
N LYS A 137 2.16 -6.45 -4.99
CA LYS A 137 1.91 -5.92 -6.35
C LYS A 137 2.89 -6.47 -7.38
N VAL A 138 4.02 -7.01 -6.92
CA VAL A 138 5.04 -7.68 -7.73
C VAL A 138 5.47 -8.93 -6.97
N ILE A 139 5.36 -10.10 -7.62
CA ILE A 139 5.73 -11.40 -7.06
C ILE A 139 6.76 -12.03 -7.99
N ALA A 140 7.94 -12.34 -7.45
CA ALA A 140 9.03 -12.99 -8.17
C ALA A 140 9.20 -14.43 -7.69
N MET A 141 9.22 -15.39 -8.62
CA MET A 141 9.46 -16.81 -8.35
C MET A 141 10.11 -17.48 -9.57
N THR A 142 10.81 -18.59 -9.36
CA THR A 142 11.30 -19.42 -10.48
C THR A 142 10.15 -20.25 -11.08
N CYS A 143 10.23 -20.59 -12.37
CA CYS A 143 9.21 -21.43 -13.01
C CYS A 143 9.14 -22.84 -12.38
N THR A 144 10.27 -23.35 -11.87
CA THR A 144 10.32 -24.57 -11.03
C THR A 144 9.52 -24.43 -9.73
N HIS A 145 9.51 -23.24 -9.10
CA HIS A 145 8.70 -22.99 -7.91
C HIS A 145 7.21 -22.84 -8.26
N ALA A 146 6.89 -22.16 -9.37
CA ALA A 146 5.53 -22.10 -9.92
C ALA A 146 4.97 -23.51 -10.20
N ALA A 147 5.78 -24.39 -10.80
CA ALA A 147 5.44 -25.80 -11.02
C ALA A 147 5.14 -26.55 -9.72
N LEU A 148 6.04 -26.48 -8.73
CA LEU A 148 5.88 -27.16 -7.44
C LEU A 148 4.71 -26.64 -6.61
N LYS A 149 4.41 -25.34 -6.68
CA LYS A 149 3.34 -24.69 -5.89
C LYS A 149 2.03 -24.47 -6.64
N ARG A 150 1.92 -24.90 -7.91
CA ARG A 150 0.73 -24.75 -8.77
C ARG A 150 -0.58 -25.11 -8.07
N LYS A 151 -0.62 -26.24 -7.36
CA LYS A 151 -1.84 -26.70 -6.66
C LYS A 151 -2.25 -25.72 -5.56
N ASP A 152 -1.29 -25.19 -4.80
CA ASP A 152 -1.54 -24.27 -3.71
C ASP A 152 -2.06 -22.93 -4.25
N PHE A 153 -1.43 -22.38 -5.32
CA PHE A 153 -1.91 -21.17 -6.00
C PHE A 153 -3.37 -21.30 -6.47
N LEU A 154 -3.70 -22.41 -7.13
CA LEU A 154 -5.07 -22.69 -7.60
C LEU A 154 -6.08 -22.90 -6.46
N GLN A 155 -5.67 -23.52 -5.35
CA GLN A 155 -6.54 -23.70 -4.17
C GLN A 155 -6.83 -22.38 -3.43
N LEU A 156 -5.92 -21.41 -3.54
CA LEU A 156 -6.09 -20.07 -2.97
C LEU A 156 -6.81 -19.12 -3.94
N GLY A 157 -6.91 -19.49 -5.22
CA GLY A 157 -7.49 -18.65 -6.26
C GLY A 157 -6.62 -17.44 -6.58
N PHE A 158 -5.30 -17.66 -6.65
CA PHE A 158 -4.30 -16.66 -7.01
C PHE A 158 -4.66 -15.97 -8.34
N LYS A 159 -4.32 -14.68 -8.46
CA LYS A 159 -4.61 -13.86 -9.65
C LYS A 159 -3.51 -12.83 -9.88
N TYR A 160 -3.19 -12.65 -11.15
CA TYR A 160 -2.25 -11.65 -11.64
C TYR A 160 -2.77 -11.09 -12.98
N ASN A 161 -2.32 -9.90 -13.38
CA ASN A 161 -2.69 -9.30 -14.67
C ASN A 161 -1.55 -9.32 -15.69
N ASN A 162 -0.30 -9.30 -15.22
CA ASN A 162 0.90 -9.24 -16.05
C ASN A 162 1.85 -10.35 -15.62
N LEU A 163 2.37 -11.12 -16.58
CA LEU A 163 3.45 -12.08 -16.36
C LEU A 163 4.70 -11.56 -17.10
N LEU A 164 5.83 -11.53 -16.39
CA LEU A 164 7.14 -11.26 -16.95
C LEU A 164 8.03 -12.48 -16.72
N MET A 165 8.73 -12.93 -17.74
CA MET A 165 9.65 -14.07 -17.66
C MET A 165 11.04 -13.63 -18.14
N GLU A 166 12.02 -13.71 -17.24
CA GLU A 166 13.44 -13.63 -17.58
C GLU A 166 13.92 -14.99 -18.11
N GLU A 167 15.03 -15.00 -18.85
CA GLU A 167 15.73 -16.22 -19.32
C GLU A 167 14.88 -17.26 -20.08
N SER A 168 13.73 -16.88 -20.65
CA SER A 168 12.73 -17.81 -21.23
C SER A 168 13.27 -18.79 -22.28
N ALA A 169 14.32 -18.44 -23.02
CA ALA A 169 15.01 -19.33 -23.95
C ALA A 169 15.76 -20.53 -23.29
N GLN A 170 15.90 -20.52 -21.97
CA GLN A 170 16.51 -21.59 -21.16
C GLN A 170 15.46 -22.44 -20.40
N ILE A 171 14.17 -22.08 -20.50
CA ILE A 171 13.08 -22.70 -19.73
C ILE A 171 12.33 -23.70 -20.62
N LEU A 172 12.00 -24.87 -20.07
CA LEU A 172 11.24 -25.89 -20.81
C LEU A 172 9.84 -25.37 -21.19
N GLU A 173 9.31 -25.78 -22.34
CA GLU A 173 7.97 -25.35 -22.81
C GLU A 173 6.87 -25.65 -21.78
N ILE A 174 6.93 -26.82 -21.14
CA ILE A 174 6.00 -27.23 -20.07
C ILE A 174 6.13 -26.39 -18.80
N GLU A 175 7.34 -25.94 -18.46
CA GLU A 175 7.57 -25.06 -17.29
C GLU A 175 7.20 -23.61 -17.59
N THR A 176 7.31 -23.18 -18.85
CA THR A 176 6.80 -21.90 -19.36
C THR A 176 5.27 -21.85 -19.33
N PHE A 177 4.59 -22.97 -19.58
CA PHE A 177 3.13 -23.03 -19.62
C PHE A 177 2.47 -22.98 -18.23
N ILE A 178 3.16 -23.40 -17.16
CA ILE A 178 2.57 -23.45 -15.81
C ILE A 178 2.29 -22.05 -15.21
N PRO A 179 3.23 -21.08 -15.22
CA PRO A 179 2.97 -19.71 -14.78
C PRO A 179 1.81 -19.01 -15.49
N MET A 180 1.48 -19.43 -16.73
CA MET A 180 0.34 -18.90 -17.49
C MET A 180 -1.02 -19.51 -17.09
N LEU A 181 -1.03 -20.51 -16.20
CA LEU A 181 -2.23 -21.22 -15.71
C LEU A 181 -2.22 -21.36 -14.17
N LEU A 182 -1.90 -20.26 -13.48
CA LEU A 182 -2.02 -20.07 -12.03
C LEU A 182 -3.28 -19.27 -11.67
#